data_AF-A0A223I178-F1
#
_entry.id   AF-A0A223I178-F1
#
_cell.length_a   1.000
_cell.length_b   1.000
_cell.length_c   1.000
_cell.angle_alpha   90.00
_cell.angle_beta   90.00
_cell.angle_gamma   90.00
#
_symmetry.space_group_name_H-M   'P 1'
#
loop_
_entity.id
_entity.type
_entity.pdbx_description
1 polymer ?
#
loop_
_entity_poly.entity_id
_entity_poly.type
_entity_poly.pdbx_seq_one_letter_code
_entity_poly.pdbx_strand_id
1 'polypeptide(L)' 'MQEELIDEISLVVVPAAECNEDAIPLFKTGKYGAKTTFAKSFHLKEAKRLNDNGLWLIYSKN' A
#
# COMPACT_ATOMS: atom_id res chain seq x y z
N MET A 1 -8.98 -0.15 5.29
CA MET A 1 -9.57 1.07 4.69
C MET A 1 -11.06 1.07 4.98
N GLN A 2 -11.47 1.79 6.01
CA GLN A 2 -12.74 1.53 6.71
C GLN A 2 -13.90 2.44 6.28
N GLU A 3 -13.62 3.53 5.54
CA GLU A 3 -14.61 4.56 5.24
C GLU A 3 -14.79 4.88 3.74
N GLU A 4 -14.26 4.08 2.82
CA GLU A 4 -14.40 4.29 1.36
C GLU A 4 -13.83 5.60 0.79
N LEU A 5 -13.23 6.46 1.61
CA LEU A 5 -12.75 7.81 1.26
C LEU A 5 -11.46 7.87 0.43
N ILE A 6 -10.90 6.73 0.02
CA ILE A 6 -9.60 6.70 -0.67
C ILE A 6 -9.84 6.34 -2.13
N ASP A 7 -9.65 7.32 -3.01
CA ASP A 7 -9.79 7.17 -4.45
C ASP A 7 -8.46 6.81 -5.14
N GLU A 8 -7.34 7.33 -4.63
CA GLU A 8 -5.99 7.11 -5.16
C GLU A 8 -4.97 6.89 -4.02
N ILE A 9 -3.97 6.04 -4.28
CA ILE A 9 -2.85 5.74 -3.36
C ILE A 9 -1.54 5.95 -4.12
N SER A 10 -0.66 6.78 -3.57
CA SER A 10 0.71 6.98 -4.04
C SER A 10 1.70 6.35 -3.05
N LEU A 11 2.48 5.37 -3.50
CA LEU A 11 3.44 4.63 -2.70
C LEU A 11 4.86 4.82 -3.22
N VAL A 12 5.81 5.08 -2.33
CA VAL A 12 7.24 5.05 -2.63
C VAL A 12 7.84 3.82 -1.93
N VAL A 13 8.39 2.91 -2.73
CA VAL A 13 9.10 1.72 -2.26
C VAL A 13 10.59 1.96 -2.44
N VAL A 14 11.37 1.78 -1.39
CA VAL A 14 12.83 1.83 -1.43
C VAL A 14 13.40 0.41 -1.30
N PRO A 15 14.60 0.12 -1.84
CA PRO A 15 15.21 -1.20 -1.78
C PRO A 15 15.88 -1.43 -0.40
N ALA A 16 15.10 -1.28 0.66
CA ALA A 16 15.52 -1.49 2.04
C ALA A 16 14.44 -2.28 2.78
N ALA A 17 14.87 -3.17 3.68
CA ALA A 17 13.99 -3.93 4.55
C ALA A 17 14.25 -3.51 6.00
N GLU A 18 13.19 -3.13 6.69
CA GLU A 18 13.19 -2.99 8.15
C GLU A 18 12.58 -4.27 8.73
N CYS A 19 13.38 -5.01 9.49
CA CYS A 19 13.04 -6.32 10.03
C CYS A 19 12.71 -6.28 11.53
N ASN A 20 12.59 -5.10 12.13
CA ASN A 20 12.21 -4.95 13.52
C ASN A 20 10.71 -5.27 13.73
N GLU A 21 10.39 -6.04 14.77
CA GLU A 21 9.01 -6.35 15.17
C GLU A 21 8.24 -5.08 15.60
N ASP A 22 8.96 -4.06 16.07
CA ASP A 22 8.42 -2.75 16.46
C ASP A 22 8.29 -1.76 15.28
N ALA A 23 8.66 -2.18 14.07
CA ALA A 23 8.57 -1.32 12.89
C ALA A 23 7.12 -0.91 12.61
N ILE A 24 6.91 0.38 12.30
CA ILE A 24 5.57 0.91 12.03
C ILE A 24 5.18 0.53 10.59
N PRO A 25 4.17 -0.33 10.37
CA PRO A 25 3.74 -0.67 9.02
C PRO A 25 2.92 0.48 8.42
N LEU A 26 2.98 0.61 7.09
CA LEU A 26 2.19 1.61 6.34
C LEU A 26 0.68 1.45 6.60
N PHE A 27 0.24 0.21 6.77
CA PHE A 27 -1.12 -0.13 7.15
C PHE A 27 -1.08 -0.93 8.45
N LYS A 28 -1.70 -0.41 9.52
CA LYS A 28 -1.96 -1.22 10.71
C LYS A 28 -2.80 -2.43 10.30
N THR A 29 -2.49 -3.59 10.87
CA THR A 29 -3.22 -4.84 10.65
C THR A 29 -4.70 -4.61 10.92
N GLY A 30 -5.48 -4.46 9.85
CA GLY A 30 -6.94 -4.48 9.91
C GLY A 30 -7.41 -5.89 10.21
N LYS A 31 -8.73 -6.06 10.40
CA LYS A 31 -9.35 -7.39 10.48
C LYS A 31 -9.35 -8.06 9.09
N TYR A 32 -8.17 -8.28 8.52
CA TYR A 32 -7.97 -8.92 7.22
C TYR A 32 -7.94 -10.46 7.33
N GLY A 33 -7.83 -11.00 8.54
CA GLY A 33 -7.58 -12.42 8.79
C GLY A 33 -8.78 -13.28 9.24
N ALA A 34 -9.93 -12.69 9.58
CA ALA A 34 -11.06 -13.47 10.07
C ALA A 34 -12.40 -12.90 9.61
N LYS A 35 -13.01 -13.62 8.66
CA LYS A 35 -14.39 -13.49 8.15
C LYS A 35 -14.69 -12.30 7.22
N THR A 36 -14.95 -12.69 5.97
CA THR A 36 -15.99 -12.17 5.06
C THR A 36 -15.93 -10.73 4.55
N THR A 37 -14.89 -9.94 4.82
CA THR A 37 -14.75 -8.64 4.16
C THR A 37 -13.66 -8.73 3.11
N PHE A 38 -14.04 -8.79 1.83
CA PHE A 38 -13.09 -8.72 0.72
C PHE A 38 -12.21 -7.48 0.90
N ALA A 39 -10.90 -7.65 0.82
CA ALA A 39 -10.00 -6.51 0.75
C ALA A 39 -10.41 -5.65 -0.45
N LYS A 40 -10.55 -4.35 -0.24
CA LYS A 40 -10.82 -3.41 -1.33
C LYS A 40 -9.64 -3.48 -2.31
N SER A 41 -9.93 -3.78 -3.57
CA SER A 41 -8.93 -3.82 -4.63
C SER A 41 -8.69 -2.42 -5.18
N PHE A 42 -7.43 -2.11 -5.49
CA PHE A 42 -7.03 -0.94 -6.26
C PHE A 42 -6.26 -1.42 -7.50
N HIS A 43 -6.37 -0.67 -8.58
CA HIS A 43 -5.71 -0.96 -9.86
C HIS A 43 -4.41 -0.16 -9.96
N LEU A 44 -3.32 -0.82 -10.36
CA LEU A 44 -2.05 -0.13 -10.63
C LEU A 44 -2.22 0.73 -11.89
N LYS A 45 -2.15 2.04 -11.70
CA LYS A 45 -2.28 3.06 -12.75
C LYS A 45 -0.92 3.42 -13.36
N GLU A 46 0.09 3.59 -12.51
CA GLU A 46 1.44 3.95 -12.94
C GLU A 46 2.50 3.29 -12.05
N ALA A 47 3.61 2.88 -12.67
CA ALA A 47 4.82 2.45 -11.98
C ALA A 47 6.02 3.15 -12.61
N LYS A 48 6.78 3.89 -11.80
CA LYS A 48 7.93 4.67 -12.25
C LYS A 48 9.14 4.45 -11.36
N ARG A 49 10.30 4.19 -11.97
CA ARG A 49 11.57 4.17 -11.25
C ARG A 49 11.94 5.59 -10.84
N LEU A 50 12.29 5.77 -9.57
CA LEU A 50 12.92 6.97 -9.04
C LEU A 50 14.46 6.82 -9.15
N ASN A 51 15.15 7.93 -9.41
CA ASN A 51 16.59 7.95 -9.67
C ASN A 51 17.42 7.19 -8.62
N ASP A 52 17.03 7.30 -7.34
CA ASP A 52 17.77 6.77 -6.19
C ASP A 52 17.39 5.32 -5.85
N ASN A 53 17.06 4.51 -6.88
CA ASN A 53 16.60 3.12 -6.79
C ASN A 53 15.23 2.90 -6.12
N GLY A 54 14.48 3.97 -5.88
CA GLY A 54 13.08 3.87 -5.44
C GLY A 54 12.14 3.46 -6.59
N LEU A 55 10.97 2.95 -6.23
CA LEU A 55 9.85 2.66 -7.12
C LEU A 55 8.64 3.44 -6.65
N TRP A 56 8.13 4.32 -7.50
CA TRP A 56 6.90 5.05 -7.27
C TRP A 56 5.74 4.32 -7.93
N LEU A 57 4.72 3.99 -7.15
CA LEU A 57 3.53 3.26 -7.59
C LEU A 57 2.29 4.10 -7.31
N ILE A 58 1.43 4.25 -8.30
CA ILE A 58 0.15 4.93 -8.18
C ILE A 58 -0.95 3.92 -8.43
N TYR A 59 -1.87 3.81 -7.48
CA TYR A 59 -3.03 2.93 -7.54
C TYR A 59 -4.34 3.73 -7.46
N SER A 60 -5.35 3.39 -8.26
CA SER A 60 -6.68 4.00 -8.21
C SER A 60 -7.77 2.97 -7.92
N LYS A 61 -8.90 3.43 -7.35
CA LYS A 61 -10.07 2.58 -7.05
C LYS A 61 -10.79 2.10 -8.32
N ASN A 62 -10.67 2.87 -9.40
CA ASN A 62 -10.84 2.57 -10.83
C ASN A 62 -10.58 3.89 -11.56
#